data_AF-A0A9P6DYH9-F1
#
_entry.id   AF-A0A9P6DYH9-F1
#
_cell.length_a   1.000
_cell.length_b   1.000
_cell.length_c   1.000
_cell.angle_alpha   90.00
_cell.angle_beta   90.00
_cell.angle_gamma   90.00
#
_symmetry.space_group_name_H-M   'P 1'
#
loop_
_entity.id
_entity.type
_entity.pdbx_description
1 polymer ?
#
loop_
_entity_poly.entity_id
_entity_poly.type
_entity_poly.pdbx_seq_one_letter_code
_entity_poly.pdbx_strand_id
1 'polypeptide(L)'
;MKDSDGDKRSNAILLRGPPISHLSTDKIFAYSGYYATAPEHLEWVDDETCILVYPSSALAITAFTSLRKTREPDIPLPTMDDEEMVQSQPIPMVMWPIEERLSKVLGTSQGLTGQINMRWALKTDIKERGARKKSTYYQKHQPSDGPGPSKRRREDDGSLQSRLDAGPNDKKARERELAALDAELDSFASGEPVPIPASAQEGVPSLVERVGSLARENRPLAPLPRRSKARERRATGGRRDRAERTPIDKDSLDAELDAFLNNRDG
;
A
#
# COMPACT_ATOMS: atom_id res chain seq x y z
N MET A 1 -9.47 37.14 20.27
CA MET A 1 -8.63 36.18 19.53
C MET A 1 -9.24 34.80 19.67
N LYS A 2 -10.13 34.43 18.75
CA LYS A 2 -10.70 33.09 18.62
C LYS A 2 -11.14 32.93 17.16
N ASP A 3 -10.16 33.02 16.26
CA ASP A 3 -10.35 32.75 14.83
C ASP A 3 -9.55 31.50 14.51
N SER A 4 -10.14 30.35 14.78
CA SER A 4 -9.69 29.07 14.21
C SER A 4 -10.89 28.19 13.99
N ASP A 5 -11.96 28.75 13.42
CA ASP A 5 -13.02 27.95 12.84
C ASP A 5 -12.49 27.37 11.52
N GLY A 6 -11.59 26.40 11.68
CA GLY A 6 -10.98 25.65 10.59
C GLY A 6 -12.07 24.78 9.97
N ASP A 7 -12.79 25.37 9.02
CA ASP A 7 -13.89 24.79 8.24
C ASP A 7 -13.86 23.25 8.23
N LYS A 8 -14.80 22.64 8.96
CA LYS A 8 -14.78 21.22 9.34
C LYS A 8 -15.21 20.33 8.18
N ARG A 9 -14.59 19.15 8.07
CA ARG A 9 -14.94 18.14 7.06
C ARG A 9 -16.06 17.25 7.60
N SER A 10 -17.27 17.44 7.11
CA SER A 10 -18.46 16.68 7.54
C SER A 10 -18.40 15.18 7.23
N ASN A 11 -17.51 14.75 6.33
CA ASN A 11 -17.31 13.35 5.92
C ASN A 11 -16.00 12.74 6.45
N ALA A 12 -15.28 13.39 7.36
CA ALA A 12 -13.96 12.92 7.80
C ALA A 12 -13.76 13.02 9.32
N ILE A 13 -13.09 12.01 9.87
CA ILE A 13 -12.82 11.87 11.31
C ILE A 13 -11.31 11.83 11.50
N LEU A 14 -10.79 12.68 12.39
CA LEU A 14 -9.39 12.62 12.80
C LEU A 14 -9.26 11.65 13.97
N LEU A 15 -8.30 10.73 13.87
CA LEU A 15 -7.85 9.86 14.95
C LEU A 15 -6.45 10.28 15.39
N ARG A 16 -6.23 10.31 16.70
CA ARG A 16 -4.95 10.65 17.32
C ARG A 16 -4.63 9.72 18.48
N GLY A 17 -3.43 9.17 18.50
CA GLY A 17 -2.89 8.51 19.68
C GLY A 17 -1.69 7.62 19.39
N PRO A 18 -0.90 7.28 20.43
CA PRO A 18 0.29 6.44 20.29
C PRO A 18 0.07 5.11 19.55
N PRO A 19 -1.07 4.38 19.73
CA PRO A 19 -1.27 3.11 19.04
C PRO A 19 -1.29 3.21 17.50
N ILE A 20 -1.61 4.38 16.95
CA ILE A 20 -1.68 4.59 15.50
C ILE A 20 -0.31 4.37 14.84
N SER A 21 0.78 4.74 15.53
CA SER A 21 2.16 4.59 15.04
C SER A 21 2.61 3.14 14.82
N HIS A 22 1.91 2.20 15.43
CA HIS A 22 2.19 0.76 15.34
C HIS A 22 1.32 0.05 14.28
N LEU A 23 0.32 0.73 13.73
CA LEU A 23 -0.60 0.16 12.76
C LEU A 23 -0.19 0.50 11.32
N SER A 24 -0.27 -0.50 10.44
CA SER A 24 -0.27 -0.25 9.00
C SER A 24 -1.62 0.34 8.57
N THR A 25 -1.64 0.97 7.40
CA THR A 25 -2.87 1.49 6.77
C THR A 25 -3.99 0.45 6.79
N ASP A 26 -3.72 -0.78 6.34
CA ASP A 26 -4.71 -1.88 6.31
C ASP A 26 -5.29 -2.21 7.69
N LYS A 27 -4.47 -2.14 8.75
CA LYS A 27 -4.94 -2.39 10.11
C LYS A 27 -5.82 -1.26 10.64
N ILE A 28 -5.58 -0.03 10.22
CA ILE A 28 -6.46 1.11 10.55
C ILE A 28 -7.81 0.96 9.84
N PHE A 29 -7.82 0.55 8.57
CA PHE A 29 -9.07 0.19 7.88
C PHE A 29 -9.82 -0.93 8.60
N ALA A 30 -9.11 -1.98 8.99
CA ALA A 30 -9.70 -3.09 9.75
C ALA A 30 -10.26 -2.64 11.09
N TYR A 31 -9.54 -1.79 11.83
CA TYR A 31 -10.00 -1.21 13.10
C TYR A 31 -11.31 -0.42 12.91
N SER A 32 -11.36 0.46 11.91
CA SER A 32 -12.58 1.22 11.60
C SER A 32 -13.74 0.30 11.22
N GLY A 33 -13.49 -0.68 10.34
CA GLY A 33 -14.49 -1.65 9.90
C GLY A 33 -14.94 -2.64 10.98
N TYR A 34 -14.16 -2.81 12.06
CA TYR A 34 -14.54 -3.68 13.18
C TYR A 34 -15.67 -3.09 14.01
N TYR A 35 -15.62 -1.78 14.26
CA TYR A 35 -16.61 -1.07 15.07
C TYR A 35 -17.69 -0.40 14.23
N ALA A 36 -17.35 0.01 13.01
CA ALA A 36 -18.13 0.88 12.17
C ALA A 36 -18.06 0.45 10.70
N THR A 37 -18.38 1.38 9.80
CA THR A 37 -18.16 1.23 8.36
C THR A 37 -16.68 1.42 8.03
N ALA A 38 -16.18 0.69 7.04
CA ALA A 38 -14.84 0.95 6.50
C ALA A 38 -14.81 2.33 5.82
N PRO A 39 -13.76 3.14 6.04
CA PRO A 39 -13.58 4.39 5.33
C PRO A 39 -13.28 4.14 3.85
N GLU A 40 -13.46 5.16 3.02
CA GLU A 40 -13.10 5.13 1.59
C GLU A 40 -11.58 5.22 1.41
N HIS A 41 -10.95 6.16 2.10
CA HIS A 41 -9.51 6.31 2.13
C HIS A 41 -8.99 6.87 3.46
N LEU A 42 -7.68 6.82 3.64
CA LEU A 42 -6.98 7.29 4.84
C LEU A 42 -5.92 8.33 4.45
N GLU A 43 -5.86 9.43 5.20
CA GLU A 43 -4.87 10.50 5.04
C GLU A 43 -3.96 10.56 6.27
N TRP A 44 -2.65 10.38 6.08
CA TRP A 44 -1.67 10.46 7.15
C TRP A 44 -1.25 11.91 7.41
N VAL A 45 -1.41 12.38 8.64
CA VAL A 45 -0.99 13.73 9.07
C VAL A 45 0.41 13.65 9.70
N ASP A 46 0.60 12.77 10.68
CA ASP A 46 1.89 12.40 11.26
C ASP A 46 1.93 10.92 11.67
N ASP A 47 2.91 10.49 12.48
CA ASP A 47 3.06 9.10 12.89
C ASP A 47 1.98 8.62 13.88
N GLU A 48 1.33 9.54 14.61
CA GLU A 48 0.32 9.24 15.62
C GLU A 48 -1.06 9.79 15.27
N THR A 49 -1.21 10.39 14.08
CA THR A 49 -2.44 11.03 13.63
C THR A 49 -2.75 10.67 12.18
N CYS A 50 -4.01 10.30 11.97
CA CYS A 50 -4.54 10.03 10.65
C CYS A 50 -6.00 10.49 10.56
N ILE A 51 -6.45 10.72 9.33
CA ILE A 51 -7.83 11.10 9.03
C ILE A 51 -8.47 9.96 8.25
N LEU A 52 -9.63 9.52 8.74
CA LEU A 52 -10.49 8.57 8.05
C LEU A 52 -11.52 9.35 7.25
N VAL A 53 -11.58 9.12 5.94
CA VAL A 53 -12.52 9.80 5.05
C VAL A 53 -13.58 8.82 4.58
N TYR A 54 -14.84 9.24 4.65
CA TYR A 54 -15.99 8.43 4.29
C TYR A 54 -16.68 8.96 3.03
N PRO A 55 -17.40 8.09 2.28
CA PRO A 55 -18.11 8.50 1.07
C PRO A 55 -19.22 9.53 1.30
N SER A 56 -19.77 9.59 2.52
CA SER A 56 -20.81 10.54 2.89
C SER A 56 -20.73 10.96 4.36
N SER A 57 -21.31 12.12 4.68
CA SER A 57 -21.40 12.63 6.05
C SER A 57 -22.23 11.72 6.95
N ALA A 58 -23.31 11.11 6.45
CA ALA A 58 -24.14 10.17 7.19
C ALA A 58 -23.35 8.93 7.66
N LEU A 59 -22.48 8.40 6.79
CA LEU A 59 -21.59 7.29 7.13
C LEU A 59 -20.54 7.72 8.15
N ALA A 60 -19.98 8.93 8.01
CA ALA A 60 -19.03 9.47 8.97
C ALA A 60 -19.68 9.65 10.37
N ILE A 61 -20.91 10.16 10.45
CA ILE A 61 -21.64 10.30 11.73
C ILE A 61 -21.90 8.95 12.38
N THR A 62 -22.33 7.96 11.58
CA THR A 62 -22.55 6.59 12.06
C THR A 62 -21.24 6.00 12.58
N ALA A 63 -20.14 6.19 11.85
CA ALA A 63 -18.84 5.70 12.24
C ALA A 63 -18.31 6.40 13.50
N PHE A 64 -18.48 7.72 13.60
CA PHE A 64 -18.10 8.52 14.76
C PHE A 64 -18.79 8.01 16.02
N THR A 65 -20.10 7.76 15.92
CA THR A 65 -20.93 7.26 17.02
C THR A 65 -20.52 5.85 17.45
N SER A 66 -20.19 4.99 16.49
CA SER A 66 -19.78 3.61 16.77
C SER A 66 -18.36 3.48 17.32
N LEU A 67 -17.44 4.35 16.85
CA LEU A 67 -16.06 4.38 17.31
C LEU A 67 -15.89 5.03 18.69
N ARG A 68 -16.86 5.76 19.21
CA ARG A 68 -16.80 6.37 20.54
C ARG A 68 -16.79 5.30 21.64
N LYS A 69 -15.88 5.44 22.62
CA LYS A 69 -15.76 4.53 23.78
C LYS A 69 -16.92 4.68 24.75
N THR A 70 -17.20 5.91 25.15
CA THR A 70 -18.24 6.25 26.13
C THR A 70 -19.57 6.43 25.43
N ARG A 71 -20.45 5.43 25.54
CA ARG A 71 -21.87 5.51 25.18
C ARG A 71 -22.71 5.84 26.41
N GLU A 72 -22.28 6.79 27.24
CA GLU A 72 -23.15 7.24 28.32
C GLU A 72 -24.34 7.98 27.71
N PRO A 73 -25.59 7.55 27.99
CA PRO A 73 -26.78 8.12 27.39
C PRO A 73 -27.00 9.58 27.77
N ASP A 74 -26.39 10.05 28.87
CA ASP A 74 -26.56 11.39 29.41
C ASP A 74 -25.52 12.41 28.90
N ILE A 75 -24.49 11.97 28.18
CA ILE A 75 -23.51 12.88 27.57
C ILE A 75 -23.95 13.14 26.12
N PRO A 76 -24.33 14.38 25.77
CA PRO A 76 -24.67 14.74 24.40
C PRO A 76 -23.59 14.26 23.42
N LEU A 77 -24.02 13.86 22.22
CA LEU A 77 -23.08 13.67 21.13
C LEU A 77 -22.35 15.00 20.92
N PRO A 78 -21.01 15.00 20.82
CA PRO A 78 -20.27 16.19 20.45
C PRO A 78 -20.88 16.72 19.17
N THR A 79 -21.35 17.95 19.25
CA THR A 79 -21.80 18.71 18.10
C THR A 79 -20.65 18.87 17.13
N MET A 80 -20.96 19.09 15.85
CA MET A 80 -19.90 19.37 14.88
C MET A 80 -19.07 20.58 15.28
N ASP A 81 -19.59 21.49 16.10
CA ASP A 81 -18.91 22.70 16.58
C ASP A 81 -17.88 22.41 17.70
N ASP A 82 -17.90 21.23 18.30
CA ASP A 82 -16.97 20.87 19.37
C ASP A 82 -15.60 20.51 18.79
N GLU A 83 -14.56 21.22 19.24
CA GLU A 83 -13.15 20.89 18.96
C GLU A 83 -12.59 19.87 19.95
N GLU A 84 -13.38 19.49 20.95
CA GLU A 84 -12.96 18.57 22.00
C GLU A 84 -12.69 17.18 21.44
N MET A 85 -11.55 16.62 21.84
CA MET A 85 -11.18 15.26 21.50
C MET A 85 -11.90 14.27 22.41
N VAL A 86 -12.60 13.32 21.82
CA VAL A 86 -13.32 12.26 22.53
C VAL A 86 -12.56 10.96 22.46
N GLN A 87 -12.63 10.13 23.51
CA GLN A 87 -12.02 8.80 23.48
C GLN A 87 -12.75 7.85 22.52
N SER A 88 -11.99 7.24 21.63
CA SER A 88 -12.44 6.16 20.75
C SER A 88 -12.22 4.78 21.39
N GLN A 89 -12.85 3.77 20.82
CA GLN A 89 -12.71 2.38 21.22
C GLN A 89 -11.24 1.92 21.14
N PRO A 90 -10.77 1.06 22.04
CA PRO A 90 -9.42 0.53 21.95
C PRO A 90 -9.29 -0.41 20.74
N ILE A 91 -8.08 -0.59 20.22
CA ILE A 91 -7.85 -1.56 19.14
C ILE A 91 -8.07 -2.98 19.68
N PRO A 92 -8.94 -3.82 19.06
CA PRO A 92 -9.21 -5.16 19.52
C PRO A 92 -7.94 -6.02 19.53
N MET A 93 -7.70 -6.76 20.62
CA MET A 93 -6.51 -7.63 20.74
C MET A 93 -6.38 -8.67 19.62
N VAL A 94 -7.49 -9.03 18.96
CA VAL A 94 -7.49 -9.96 17.82
C VAL A 94 -6.74 -9.37 16.62
N MET A 95 -6.71 -8.05 16.49
CA MET A 95 -6.04 -7.33 15.38
C MET A 95 -4.56 -7.05 15.64
N TRP A 96 -4.09 -7.33 16.86
CA TRP A 96 -2.72 -7.04 17.24
C TRP A 96 -1.77 -8.04 16.56
N PRO A 97 -0.59 -7.57 16.10
CA PRO A 97 0.49 -8.48 15.72
C PRO A 97 0.76 -9.49 16.84
N ILE A 98 1.12 -10.72 16.49
CA ILE A 98 1.32 -11.78 17.48
C ILE A 98 2.45 -11.42 18.45
N GLU A 99 3.47 -10.71 17.96
CA GLU A 99 4.60 -10.21 18.73
C GLU A 99 4.13 -9.26 19.84
N GLU A 100 3.22 -8.33 19.51
CA GLU A 100 2.68 -7.39 20.49
C GLU A 100 1.71 -8.03 21.47
N ARG A 101 0.95 -9.04 21.02
CA ARG A 101 0.10 -9.84 21.92
C ARG A 101 0.94 -10.55 22.96
N LEU A 102 2.07 -11.14 22.55
CA LEU A 102 3.01 -11.79 23.46
C LEU A 102 3.66 -10.78 24.40
N SER A 103 4.12 -9.62 23.90
CA SER A 103 4.72 -8.57 24.74
C SER A 103 3.76 -8.06 25.81
N LYS A 104 2.45 -7.96 25.51
CA LYS A 104 1.43 -7.62 26.51
C LYS A 104 1.27 -8.71 27.58
N VAL A 105 1.25 -9.99 27.19
CA VAL A 105 1.17 -11.12 28.12
C VAL A 105 2.43 -11.20 28.99
N LEU A 106 3.59 -10.85 28.43
CA LEU A 106 4.89 -10.82 29.11
C LEU A 106 5.16 -9.52 29.89
N GLY A 107 4.29 -8.51 29.78
CA GLY A 107 4.45 -7.21 30.45
C GLY A 107 5.65 -6.38 29.97
N THR A 108 6.23 -6.70 28.82
CA THR A 108 7.51 -6.13 28.37
C THR A 108 7.35 -4.80 27.62
N SER A 109 6.19 -4.55 27.02
CA SER A 109 5.89 -3.27 26.36
C SER A 109 4.42 -2.87 26.48
N GLN A 110 4.17 -1.55 26.52
CA GLN A 110 2.82 -1.00 26.40
C GLN A 110 2.26 -1.23 24.99
N GLY A 111 3.06 -1.19 23.93
CA GLY A 111 2.61 -1.51 22.55
C GLY A 111 1.30 -0.80 22.16
N LEU A 112 0.39 -1.51 21.49
CA LEU A 112 -0.98 -1.06 21.18
C LEU A 112 -1.89 -0.81 22.41
N THR A 113 -1.41 -0.90 23.67
CA THR A 113 -2.16 -0.44 24.87
C THR A 113 -2.06 1.08 25.01
N GLY A 114 -2.79 1.82 24.19
CA GLY A 114 -2.90 3.27 24.33
C GLY A 114 -4.33 3.74 24.12
N GLN A 115 -4.61 4.96 24.57
CA GLN A 115 -5.87 5.63 24.27
C GLN A 115 -5.77 6.23 22.87
N ILE A 116 -6.82 6.05 22.08
CA ILE A 116 -6.99 6.73 20.80
C ILE A 116 -8.10 7.74 21.00
N ASN A 117 -7.80 8.99 20.72
CA ASN A 117 -8.73 10.10 20.76
C ASN A 117 -9.20 10.41 19.33
N MET A 118 -10.41 10.96 19.21
CA MET A 118 -11.03 11.28 17.93
C MET A 118 -11.81 12.58 18.00
N ARG A 119 -11.86 13.30 16.87
CA ARG A 119 -12.71 14.47 16.65
C ARG A 119 -13.06 14.58 15.16
N TRP A 120 -13.98 15.49 14.82
CA TRP A 120 -14.21 15.86 13.42
C TRP A 120 -12.92 16.44 12.82
N ALA A 121 -12.60 16.04 11.59
CA ALA A 121 -11.40 16.54 10.91
C ALA A 121 -11.62 17.98 10.44
N LEU A 122 -10.60 18.83 10.58
CA LEU A 122 -10.58 20.20 10.08
C LEU A 122 -9.92 20.21 8.70
N LYS A 123 -10.25 21.21 7.86
CA LYS A 123 -9.48 21.43 6.61
C LYS A 123 -8.02 21.82 6.86
N THR A 124 -7.70 22.29 8.07
CA THR A 124 -6.34 22.62 8.51
C THR A 124 -5.54 21.40 8.98
N ASP A 125 -6.17 20.23 9.15
CA ASP A 125 -5.50 18.98 9.48
C ASP A 125 -4.77 18.43 8.25
N ILE A 126 -3.70 19.11 7.85
CA ILE A 126 -2.86 18.74 6.72
C ILE A 126 -1.49 18.31 7.24
N LYS A 127 -0.87 17.39 6.52
CA LYS A 127 0.50 16.95 6.79
C LYS A 127 1.46 18.16 6.79
N GLU A 128 2.19 18.37 7.87
CA GLU A 128 3.13 19.48 7.97
C GLU A 128 4.21 19.45 6.87
N ARG A 129 4.59 20.63 6.39
CA ARG A 129 5.73 20.76 5.46
C ARG A 129 7.00 20.25 6.16
N GLY A 130 7.62 19.23 5.59
CA GLY A 130 8.80 18.58 6.17
C GLY A 130 8.51 17.45 7.16
N ALA A 131 7.24 17.06 7.36
CA ALA A 131 6.86 15.92 8.20
C ALA A 131 7.62 14.62 7.86
N ARG A 132 7.97 14.43 6.59
CA ARG A 132 8.79 13.28 6.15
C ARG A 132 10.13 13.16 6.89
N LYS A 133 10.76 14.28 7.27
CA LYS A 133 12.05 14.27 8.00
C LYS A 133 11.84 13.95 9.49
N LYS A 134 10.71 14.35 10.05
CA LYS A 134 10.35 14.14 11.47
C LYS A 134 9.78 12.76 11.74
N SER A 135 9.16 12.14 10.74
CA SER A 135 8.52 10.82 10.86
C SER A 135 9.54 9.72 11.12
N THR A 136 9.35 9.01 12.22
CA THR A 136 10.11 7.83 12.64
C THR A 136 9.97 6.70 11.63
N TYR A 137 8.79 6.56 11.00
CA TYR A 137 8.57 5.59 9.93
C TYR A 137 9.53 5.83 8.76
N TYR A 138 9.58 7.07 8.25
CA TYR A 138 10.48 7.40 7.15
C TYR A 138 11.96 7.38 7.56
N GLN A 139 12.31 7.62 8.82
CA GLN A 139 13.69 7.46 9.28
C GLN A 139 14.12 5.99 9.28
N LYS A 140 13.25 5.07 9.72
CA LYS A 140 13.51 3.62 9.74
C LYS A 140 13.54 2.99 8.35
N HIS A 141 12.68 3.47 7.45
CA HIS A 141 12.52 2.93 6.09
C HIS A 141 13.21 3.76 5.01
N GLN A 142 13.93 4.81 5.38
CA GLN A 142 14.82 5.45 4.42
C GLN A 142 15.86 4.40 4.00
N PRO A 143 16.08 4.20 2.69
CA PRO A 143 17.21 3.42 2.26
C PRO A 143 18.42 4.07 2.92
N SER A 144 19.11 3.34 3.80
CA SER A 144 20.33 3.85 4.40
C SER A 144 21.16 4.38 3.24
N ASP A 145 21.57 5.65 3.31
CA ASP A 145 22.48 6.30 2.37
C ASP A 145 23.84 5.59 2.43
N GLY A 146 23.88 4.32 2.01
CA GLY A 146 25.08 3.72 1.49
C GLY A 146 25.48 4.55 0.27
N PRO A 147 26.78 4.59 -0.06
CA PRO A 147 27.30 5.32 -1.22
C PRO A 147 26.86 4.58 -2.51
N GLY A 148 25.56 4.57 -2.78
CA GLY A 148 25.00 4.27 -4.08
C GLY A 148 25.18 5.49 -4.98
N PRO A 149 25.34 5.29 -6.30
CA PRO A 149 25.55 6.38 -7.23
C PRO A 149 24.43 7.40 -7.06
N SER A 150 24.85 8.62 -6.73
CA SER A 150 24.03 9.80 -6.52
C SER A 150 23.05 9.97 -7.67
N LYS A 151 21.85 9.38 -7.52
CA LYS A 151 20.72 9.69 -8.39
C LYS A 151 20.42 11.16 -8.15
N ARG A 152 20.84 11.96 -9.12
CA ARG A 152 20.61 13.40 -9.22
C ARG A 152 19.20 13.70 -8.73
N ARG A 153 19.19 14.40 -7.60
CA ARG A 153 18.04 14.92 -6.88
C ARG A 153 17.16 15.69 -7.87
N ARG A 154 16.00 15.10 -8.22
CA ARG A 154 14.91 15.80 -8.90
C ARG A 154 14.22 16.69 -7.86
N GLU A 155 14.83 17.83 -7.60
CA GLU A 155 14.19 18.96 -6.93
C GLU A 155 14.66 20.21 -7.66
N ASP A 156 14.04 20.53 -8.80
CA ASP A 156 13.37 21.82 -8.96
C ASP A 156 12.60 21.88 -10.28
N ASP A 157 11.51 22.63 -10.24
CA ASP A 157 10.54 22.90 -11.29
C ASP A 157 11.11 23.89 -12.34
N GLY A 158 12.32 23.61 -12.82
CA GLY A 158 13.07 24.43 -13.77
C GLY A 158 12.74 24.08 -15.21
N SER A 159 11.71 24.72 -15.73
CA SER A 159 11.45 25.09 -17.13
C SER A 159 11.95 24.15 -18.26
N LEU A 160 11.02 23.76 -19.13
CA LEU A 160 11.31 23.25 -20.47
C LEU A 160 12.29 24.13 -21.28
N GLN A 161 12.52 25.39 -20.87
CA GLN A 161 13.55 26.28 -21.43
C GLN A 161 14.99 25.76 -21.23
N SER A 162 15.34 25.14 -20.10
CA SER A 162 16.72 24.70 -19.86
C SER A 162 17.16 23.54 -20.76
N ARG A 163 16.22 22.86 -21.46
CA ARG A 163 16.55 21.81 -22.44
C ARG A 163 16.87 22.36 -23.83
N LEU A 164 16.62 23.64 -24.09
CA LEU A 164 16.94 24.30 -25.37
C LEU A 164 18.35 24.90 -25.41
N ASP A 165 19.02 25.06 -24.25
CA ASP A 165 20.39 25.58 -24.13
C ASP A 165 21.46 24.49 -23.95
N ALA A 166 21.18 23.24 -24.35
CA ALA A 166 22.22 22.23 -24.47
C ALA A 166 23.14 22.61 -25.65
N GLY A 167 24.34 23.11 -25.31
CA GLY A 167 25.32 23.60 -26.27
C GLY A 167 25.68 22.57 -27.37
N PRO A 168 26.19 23.04 -28.52
CA PRO A 168 26.35 22.26 -29.76
C PRO A 168 27.25 21.01 -29.65
N ASN A 169 28.02 20.86 -28.56
CA ASN A 169 28.86 19.69 -28.33
C ASN A 169 28.07 18.43 -27.89
N ASP A 170 26.87 18.58 -27.35
CA ASP A 170 26.11 17.44 -26.81
C ASP A 170 25.32 16.69 -27.89
N LYS A 171 24.99 17.38 -28.99
CA LYS A 171 24.23 16.80 -30.11
C LYS A 171 25.00 15.70 -30.83
N LYS A 172 26.31 15.90 -31.02
CA LYS A 172 27.19 14.93 -31.70
C LYS A 172 27.50 13.70 -30.85
N ALA A 173 27.56 13.87 -29.51
CA ALA A 173 27.68 12.75 -28.59
C ALA A 173 26.41 11.90 -28.60
N ARG A 174 25.25 12.56 -28.57
CA ARG A 174 23.94 11.90 -28.61
C ARG A 174 23.68 11.17 -29.93
N GLU A 175 24.12 11.72 -31.06
CA GLU A 175 24.00 11.08 -32.37
C GLU A 175 24.86 9.81 -32.48
N ARG A 176 26.05 9.81 -31.87
CA ARG A 176 26.88 8.59 -31.77
C ARG A 176 26.25 7.53 -30.88
N GLU A 177 25.65 7.93 -29.77
CA GLU A 177 24.97 7.02 -28.85
C GLU A 177 23.72 6.41 -29.51
N LEU A 178 22.94 7.20 -30.23
CA LEU A 178 21.80 6.71 -31.01
C LEU A 178 22.24 5.73 -32.11
N ALA A 179 23.31 6.04 -32.86
CA ALA A 179 23.80 5.15 -33.90
C ALA A 179 24.33 3.80 -33.34
N ALA A 180 24.91 3.80 -32.14
CA ALA A 180 25.33 2.58 -31.47
C ALA A 180 24.14 1.72 -31.04
N LEU A 181 23.09 2.34 -30.49
CA LEU A 181 21.87 1.64 -30.07
C LEU A 181 21.09 1.05 -31.26
N ASP A 182 21.07 1.74 -32.39
CA ASP A 182 20.40 1.24 -33.62
C ASP A 182 21.11 -0.01 -34.15
N ALA A 183 22.45 -0.01 -34.14
CA ALA A 183 23.25 -1.18 -34.53
C ALA A 183 23.05 -2.38 -33.58
N GLU A 184 22.89 -2.14 -32.28
CA GLU A 184 22.56 -3.19 -31.31
C GLU A 184 21.16 -3.78 -31.56
N LEU A 185 20.19 -2.95 -31.91
CA LEU A 185 18.82 -3.39 -32.23
C LEU A 185 18.77 -4.22 -33.52
N ASP A 186 19.51 -3.82 -34.55
CA ASP A 186 19.62 -4.58 -35.80
C ASP A 186 20.34 -5.92 -35.60
N SER A 187 21.36 -5.96 -34.73
CA SER A 187 22.04 -7.20 -34.33
C SER A 187 21.09 -8.14 -33.59
N PHE A 188 20.24 -7.61 -32.70
CA PHE A 188 19.25 -8.40 -31.98
C PHE A 188 18.14 -8.94 -32.90
N ALA A 189 17.66 -8.13 -33.85
CA ALA A 189 16.60 -8.51 -34.77
C ALA A 189 17.04 -9.55 -35.81
N SER A 190 18.32 -9.55 -36.20
CA SER A 190 18.89 -10.51 -37.16
C SER A 190 19.25 -11.87 -36.56
N GLY A 191 19.22 -12.02 -35.23
CA GLY A 191 19.49 -13.28 -34.55
C GLY A 191 20.95 -13.75 -34.65
N GLU A 192 21.87 -12.85 -35.01
CA GLU A 192 23.30 -13.15 -34.94
C GLU A 192 23.75 -13.30 -33.47
N PRO A 193 24.51 -14.34 -33.13
CA PRO A 193 25.04 -14.51 -31.79
C PRO A 193 26.07 -13.40 -31.51
N VAL A 194 25.71 -12.49 -30.61
CA VAL A 194 26.60 -11.42 -30.14
C VAL A 194 27.88 -12.04 -29.59
N PRO A 195 29.08 -11.65 -30.08
CA PRO A 195 30.34 -12.12 -29.52
C PRO A 195 30.42 -11.70 -28.05
N ILE A 196 30.35 -12.67 -27.16
CA ILE A 196 30.51 -12.44 -25.73
C ILE A 196 31.92 -11.88 -25.53
N PRO A 197 32.10 -10.67 -24.98
CA PRO A 197 33.42 -10.14 -24.69
C PRO A 197 34.13 -11.12 -23.75
N ALA A 198 35.39 -11.45 -24.06
CA ALA A 198 36.20 -12.46 -23.37
C ALA A 198 36.37 -12.22 -21.85
N SER A 199 35.93 -11.08 -21.33
CA SER A 199 35.90 -10.74 -19.91
C SER A 199 34.77 -11.41 -19.10
N ALA A 200 33.82 -12.10 -19.73
CA ALA A 200 32.70 -12.76 -19.04
C ALA A 200 32.87 -14.28 -18.81
N GLN A 201 34.05 -14.86 -19.10
CA GLN A 201 34.30 -16.31 -19.03
C GLN A 201 34.96 -16.82 -17.74
N GLU A 202 35.08 -16.00 -16.69
CA GLU A 202 35.53 -16.50 -15.37
C GLU A 202 34.39 -16.61 -14.37
N GLY A 203 33.85 -17.83 -14.24
CA GLY A 203 33.60 -18.39 -12.90
C GLY A 203 32.24 -18.17 -12.25
N VAL A 204 31.12 -18.16 -12.99
CA VAL A 204 29.78 -18.25 -12.35
C VAL A 204 29.20 -19.66 -12.56
N PRO A 205 29.27 -20.56 -11.55
CA PRO A 205 28.68 -21.89 -11.67
C PRO A 205 27.16 -21.82 -11.77
N SER A 206 26.59 -22.72 -12.59
CA SER A 206 25.18 -22.74 -12.91
C SER A 206 24.31 -23.02 -11.67
N LEU A 207 23.11 -22.42 -11.66
CA LEU A 207 22.16 -22.48 -10.54
C LEU A 207 21.66 -23.92 -10.26
N VAL A 208 21.85 -24.84 -11.20
CA VAL A 208 21.46 -26.26 -11.09
C VAL A 208 22.44 -27.04 -10.19
N GLU A 209 23.71 -26.67 -10.14
CA GLU A 209 24.71 -27.34 -9.29
C GLU A 209 24.64 -26.92 -7.81
N ARG A 210 24.00 -25.77 -7.51
CA ARG A 210 23.92 -25.24 -6.15
C ARG A 210 22.84 -25.92 -5.28
N VAL A 211 21.95 -26.72 -5.87
CA VAL A 211 20.83 -27.37 -5.15
C VAL A 211 21.14 -28.83 -4.78
N GLY A 212 22.20 -29.44 -5.33
CA GLY A 212 22.49 -30.88 -5.18
C GLY A 212 23.24 -31.31 -3.92
N SER A 213 23.92 -30.40 -3.20
CA SER A 213 25.03 -30.79 -2.30
C SER A 213 24.80 -30.60 -0.80
N LEU A 214 23.57 -30.33 -0.34
CA LEU A 214 23.25 -30.24 1.11
C LEU A 214 22.36 -31.38 1.62
N ALA A 215 22.28 -32.47 0.87
CA ALA A 215 21.57 -33.68 1.27
C ALA A 215 22.53 -34.78 1.73
N ARG A 216 23.19 -34.60 2.88
CA ARG A 216 23.61 -35.66 3.84
C ARG A 216 24.62 -35.11 4.87
N GLU A 217 24.15 -34.90 6.10
CA GLU A 217 24.64 -35.62 7.29
C GLU A 217 23.98 -35.09 8.57
N ASN A 218 23.33 -36.00 9.30
CA ASN A 218 23.09 -35.96 10.75
C ASN A 218 22.38 -34.75 11.38
N ARG A 219 21.07 -34.60 11.10
CA ARG A 219 20.14 -33.92 12.02
C ARG A 219 19.06 -34.90 12.49
N PRO A 220 18.86 -35.12 13.80
CA PRO A 220 17.71 -35.86 14.31
C PRO A 220 16.44 -35.04 14.09
N LEU A 221 15.68 -35.38 13.04
CA LEU A 221 14.36 -34.83 12.77
C LEU A 221 13.35 -35.48 13.72
N ALA A 222 12.61 -34.65 14.45
CA ALA A 222 11.48 -35.08 15.27
C ALA A 222 10.44 -35.83 14.40
N PRO A 223 9.79 -36.88 14.92
CA PRO A 223 8.86 -37.68 14.15
C PRO A 223 7.61 -36.87 13.81
N LEU A 224 7.40 -36.64 12.51
CA LEU A 224 6.18 -36.06 11.98
C LEU A 224 4.97 -36.98 12.24
N PRO A 225 3.78 -36.42 12.52
CA PRO A 225 2.59 -37.20 12.81
C PRO A 225 2.21 -38.08 11.62
N ARG A 226 2.07 -39.38 11.90
CA ARG A 226 1.61 -40.40 10.95
C ARG A 226 0.20 -40.07 10.50
N ARG A 227 0.08 -39.63 9.23
CA ARG A 227 -1.19 -39.47 8.53
C ARG A 227 -1.78 -40.86 8.30
N SER A 228 -2.75 -41.24 9.13
CA SER A 228 -3.53 -42.46 8.96
C SER A 228 -4.29 -42.40 7.64
N LYS A 229 -4.14 -43.47 6.87
CA LYS A 229 -4.97 -43.78 5.70
C LYS A 229 -6.38 -44.09 6.21
N ALA A 230 -7.34 -43.22 5.93
CA ALA A 230 -8.76 -43.53 5.95
C ALA A 230 -9.33 -43.17 4.58
N ARG A 231 -9.31 -44.17 3.71
CA ARG A 231 -10.01 -44.19 2.42
C ARG A 231 -11.37 -44.81 2.69
N GLU A 232 -12.43 -44.02 2.84
CA GLU A 232 -13.76 -44.48 2.40
C GLU A 232 -14.81 -43.36 2.24
N ARG A 233 -15.22 -43.17 0.98
CA ARG A 233 -16.57 -42.88 0.47
C ARG A 233 -17.38 -41.72 1.08
N ARG A 234 -17.49 -40.65 0.29
CA ARG A 234 -18.72 -39.90 -0.11
C ARG A 234 -18.24 -38.84 -1.12
N ALA A 235 -18.34 -39.07 -2.42
CA ALA A 235 -19.51 -38.73 -3.22
C ALA A 235 -20.24 -37.51 -2.65
N THR A 236 -20.07 -36.34 -3.26
CA THR A 236 -21.13 -35.45 -3.78
C THR A 236 -20.61 -34.00 -3.85
N GLY A 237 -20.53 -33.46 -5.08
CA GLY A 237 -20.86 -32.06 -5.39
C GLY A 237 -19.80 -30.97 -5.15
N GLY A 238 -19.48 -30.22 -6.21
CA GLY A 238 -18.98 -28.85 -6.05
C GLY A 238 -17.82 -28.39 -6.94
N ARG A 239 -17.62 -28.95 -8.14
CA ARG A 239 -16.84 -28.26 -9.18
C ARG A 239 -17.64 -27.04 -9.63
N ARG A 240 -17.12 -25.84 -9.37
CA ARG A 240 -17.56 -24.63 -10.05
C ARG A 240 -17.02 -24.69 -11.47
N ASP A 241 -17.93 -24.85 -12.41
CA ASP A 241 -17.69 -24.79 -13.84
C ASP A 241 -17.11 -23.43 -14.21
N ARG A 242 -15.86 -23.47 -14.67
CA ARG A 242 -15.22 -22.38 -15.40
C ARG A 242 -15.85 -22.39 -16.78
N ALA A 243 -16.88 -21.59 -16.98
CA ALA A 243 -17.54 -21.43 -18.27
C ALA A 243 -16.50 -21.16 -19.36
N GLU A 244 -16.46 -22.03 -20.37
CA GLU A 244 -15.76 -21.80 -21.63
C GLU A 244 -16.37 -20.56 -22.28
N ARG A 245 -15.55 -19.53 -22.51
CA ARG A 245 -15.94 -18.40 -23.34
C ARG A 245 -16.11 -18.93 -24.76
N THR A 246 -17.33 -18.88 -25.27
CA THR A 246 -17.61 -19.09 -26.69
C THR A 246 -16.83 -18.05 -27.51
N PRO A 247 -16.17 -18.44 -28.61
CA PRO A 247 -15.53 -17.49 -29.51
C PRO A 247 -16.61 -16.58 -30.08
N ILE A 248 -16.47 -15.28 -29.83
CA ILE A 248 -17.34 -14.24 -30.38
C ILE A 248 -16.92 -14.06 -31.84
N ASP A 249 -17.84 -14.34 -32.76
CA ASP A 249 -17.61 -14.18 -34.19
C ASP A 249 -17.59 -12.69 -34.56
N LYS A 250 -16.80 -12.33 -35.57
CA LYS A 250 -16.59 -10.92 -35.94
C LYS A 250 -17.90 -10.25 -36.37
N ASP A 251 -18.78 -11.01 -37.01
CA ASP A 251 -20.08 -10.52 -37.47
C ASP A 251 -21.02 -10.15 -36.31
N SER A 252 -20.88 -10.74 -35.11
CA SER A 252 -21.70 -10.36 -33.96
C SER A 252 -21.24 -9.05 -33.32
N LEU A 253 -19.94 -8.74 -33.40
CA LEU A 253 -19.38 -7.48 -32.90
C LEU A 253 -19.78 -6.30 -33.77
N ASP A 254 -19.81 -6.50 -35.10
CA ASP A 254 -20.22 -5.46 -36.04
C ASP A 254 -21.72 -5.12 -35.88
N ALA A 255 -22.57 -6.13 -35.63
CA ALA A 255 -24.00 -5.92 -35.34
C ALA A 255 -24.26 -5.16 -34.03
N GLU A 256 -23.46 -5.41 -32.98
CA GLU A 256 -23.57 -4.67 -31.71
C GLU A 256 -23.11 -3.20 -31.86
N LEU A 257 -22.10 -2.95 -32.70
CA LEU A 257 -21.62 -1.61 -33.01
C LEU A 257 -22.66 -0.79 -33.79
N ASP A 258 -23.32 -1.39 -34.77
CA ASP A 258 -24.41 -0.73 -35.50
C ASP A 258 -25.62 -0.43 -34.60
N ALA A 259 -25.96 -1.35 -33.70
CA ALA A 259 -27.01 -1.13 -32.70
C ALA A 259 -26.65 0.01 -31.73
N PHE A 260 -25.37 0.15 -31.36
CA PHE A 260 -24.89 1.22 -30.49
C PHE A 260 -24.92 2.59 -31.17
N LEU A 261 -24.57 2.65 -32.46
CA LEU A 261 -24.62 3.90 -33.24
C LEU A 261 -26.06 4.36 -33.47
N ASN A 262 -26.99 3.44 -33.73
CA ASN A 262 -28.40 3.78 -33.95
C ASN A 262 -29.15 4.24 -32.68
N ASN A 263 -28.64 3.93 -31.49
CA ASN A 263 -29.22 4.37 -30.21
C ASN A 263 -28.72 5.75 -29.75
N ARG A 264 -27.82 6.40 -30.50
CA ARG A 264 -27.18 7.65 -30.07
C ARG A 264 -27.80 8.91 -30.70
N ASP A 265 -28.70 8.76 -31.67
CA ASP A 265 -29.41 9.86 -32.33
C ASP A 265 -30.92 9.90 -31.98
N GLY A 266 -31.30 9.38 -30.81
CA GLY A 266 -32.66 9.44 -30.24
C GLY A 266 -32.76 10.37 -29.03
#